data_AF-A0A3Q9EEC7-F1
#
_entry.id   AF-A0A3Q9EEC7-F1
#
_cell.length_a   1.000
_cell.length_b   1.000
_cell.length_c   1.000
_cell.angle_alpha   90.00
_cell.angle_beta   90.00
_cell.angle_gamma   90.00
#
_symmetry.space_group_name_H-M   'P 1'
#
loop_
_entity.id
_entity.type
_entity.pdbx_description
1 polymer ?
#
loop_
_entity_poly.entity_id
_entity_poly.type
_entity_poly.pdbx_seq_one_letter_code
_entity_poly.pdbx_strand_id
1 'polypeptide(L)'
;MELSRRGILGGVGAAVAVGVVGFAGAASVTDDDAAAGGTGPDNPVSGDASVGAGDDGEQGGSVPVDPDAPFEARLLRDGEDDRRLFGAGDLARVQGVITEDDEHLVYVSLGEAGVEGLRTGLEDAGATDEPERFVVSMTLDGTEVRRVELDEATVSALTDEEWGGVVTLPFGEQTVAQSVYDSLADE
;
A
#
# COMPACT_ATOMS: atom_id res chain seq x y z
N MET A 1 4.07 -17.58 61.58
CA MET A 1 5.27 -17.05 60.91
C MET A 1 5.38 -17.84 59.61
N GLU A 2 5.23 -17.30 58.41
CA GLU A 2 5.20 -15.95 57.87
C GLU A 2 4.35 -15.98 56.58
N LEU A 3 3.70 -14.86 56.26
CA LEU A 3 3.14 -14.61 54.93
C LEU A 3 4.28 -14.31 53.96
N SER A 4 4.33 -14.99 52.80
CA SER A 4 4.85 -14.43 51.55
C SER A 4 4.50 -15.33 50.36
N ARG A 5 4.21 -14.84 49.15
CA ARG A 5 3.83 -13.53 48.63
C ARG A 5 3.14 -13.81 47.30
N ARG A 6 2.10 -13.02 47.07
CA ARG A 6 1.29 -12.85 45.86
C ARG A 6 2.17 -12.59 44.62
N GLY A 7 1.83 -13.22 43.50
CA GLY A 7 2.36 -12.94 42.16
C GLY A 7 1.40 -13.52 41.12
N ILE A 8 0.40 -12.71 40.76
CA ILE A 8 -0.67 -12.93 39.79
C ILE A 8 -0.34 -12.05 38.57
N LEU A 9 -0.80 -12.46 37.39
CA LEU A 9 -0.90 -11.70 36.12
C LEU A 9 0.46 -11.44 35.40
N GLY A 10 0.58 -11.55 34.08
CA GLY A 10 -0.45 -11.73 33.05
C GLY A 10 0.18 -12.22 31.75
N GLY A 11 -0.57 -13.04 31.04
CA GLY A 11 -0.36 -13.25 29.61
C GLY A 11 -0.79 -12.02 28.83
N VAL A 12 -0.29 -11.93 27.62
CA VAL A 12 -1.03 -11.94 26.35
C VAL A 12 0.07 -11.69 25.31
N GLY A 13 0.51 -12.77 24.67
CA GLY A 13 1.27 -12.65 23.43
C GLY A 13 0.28 -12.30 22.35
N ALA A 14 0.17 -11.00 22.02
CA ALA A 14 -0.47 -10.57 20.80
C ALA A 14 0.51 -10.89 19.66
N ALA A 15 0.36 -12.08 19.07
CA ALA A 15 0.83 -12.30 17.72
C ALA A 15 -0.11 -11.48 16.84
N VAL A 16 0.30 -10.26 16.49
CA VAL A 16 -0.36 -9.49 15.45
C VAL A 16 -0.09 -10.25 14.16
N ALA A 17 -1.04 -11.08 13.76
CA ALA A 17 -1.08 -11.59 12.41
C ALA A 17 -1.43 -10.38 11.54
N VAL A 18 -0.42 -9.78 10.92
CA VAL A 18 -0.64 -8.73 9.91
C VAL A 18 -1.30 -9.44 8.73
N GLY A 19 -2.63 -9.44 8.73
CA GLY A 19 -3.42 -9.90 7.60
C GLY A 19 -3.21 -8.93 6.46
N VAL A 20 -2.26 -9.23 5.58
CA VAL A 20 -2.20 -8.61 4.25
C VAL A 20 -3.48 -9.00 3.52
N VAL A 21 -4.44 -8.09 3.46
CA VAL A 21 -5.59 -8.18 2.56
C VAL A 21 -5.02 -8.02 1.15
N GLY A 22 -4.65 -9.15 0.55
CA GLY A 22 -4.43 -9.24 -0.88
C GLY A 22 -5.79 -9.12 -1.55
N PHE A 23 -6.12 -7.94 -2.08
CA PHE A 23 -7.33 -7.77 -2.86
C PHE A 23 -7.23 -8.64 -4.12
N ALA A 24 -7.84 -9.81 -4.09
CA ALA A 24 -8.00 -10.67 -5.25
C ALA A 24 -9.08 -10.07 -6.15
N GLY A 25 -8.67 -9.43 -7.26
CA GLY A 25 -9.59 -8.81 -8.23
C GLY A 25 -9.07 -7.54 -8.90
N ALA A 26 -7.92 -7.00 -8.47
CA ALA A 26 -7.36 -5.78 -9.05
C ALA A 26 -6.87 -6.02 -10.49
N ALA A 27 -7.36 -5.22 -11.44
CA ALA A 27 -6.71 -5.07 -12.72
C ALA A 27 -5.43 -4.26 -12.50
N SER A 28 -4.27 -4.85 -12.76
CA SER A 28 -3.02 -4.09 -12.87
C SER A 28 -3.11 -3.22 -14.12
N VAL A 29 -2.88 -1.92 -13.96
CA VAL A 29 -2.84 -1.00 -15.08
C VAL A 29 -1.49 -1.17 -15.76
N THR A 30 -1.52 -1.58 -17.01
CA THR A 30 -0.39 -1.57 -17.95
C THR A 30 -0.55 -0.33 -18.82
N ASP A 31 0.52 0.46 -18.95
CA ASP A 31 0.57 1.62 -19.84
C ASP A 31 0.74 1.11 -21.28
N ASP A 32 -0.34 0.63 -21.89
CA ASP A 32 -0.34 0.24 -23.30
C ASP A 32 -0.75 1.43 -24.18
N ASP A 33 0.20 2.31 -24.49
CA ASP A 33 0.27 2.98 -25.81
C ASP A 33 1.65 3.64 -26.07
N ALA A 34 2.56 2.94 -26.79
CA ALA A 34 3.30 3.49 -27.93
C ALA A 34 4.33 2.50 -28.54
N ALA A 35 3.90 1.83 -29.61
CA ALA A 35 4.64 1.53 -30.85
C ALA A 35 6.05 0.88 -30.80
N ALA A 36 6.04 -0.42 -31.12
CA ALA A 36 7.07 -1.25 -31.76
C ALA A 36 8.30 -0.57 -32.40
N GLY A 37 9.51 -1.06 -32.07
CA GLY A 37 10.71 -0.75 -32.85
C GLY A 37 12.07 -1.28 -32.35
N GLY A 38 12.26 -2.60 -32.28
CA GLY A 38 13.48 -3.30 -32.72
C GLY A 38 14.87 -3.06 -32.06
N THR A 39 15.43 -4.19 -31.58
CA THR A 39 16.81 -4.68 -31.82
C THR A 39 17.90 -4.44 -30.77
N GLY A 40 18.25 -5.53 -30.07
CA GLY A 40 19.64 -6.00 -29.90
C GLY A 40 20.30 -5.79 -28.52
N PRO A 41 20.97 -6.82 -27.96
CA PRO A 41 21.75 -6.73 -26.72
C PRO A 41 23.18 -6.21 -26.98
N ASP A 42 23.97 -6.03 -25.90
CA ASP A 42 25.45 -5.98 -25.80
C ASP A 42 26.10 -4.68 -25.23
N ASN A 43 26.29 -4.67 -23.89
CA ASN A 43 27.56 -4.40 -23.16
C ASN A 43 28.12 -2.93 -23.04
N PRO A 44 29.16 -2.67 -22.19
CA PRO A 44 29.21 -2.58 -20.72
C PRO A 44 29.78 -1.23 -20.20
N VAL A 45 29.63 -0.89 -18.91
CA VAL A 45 30.66 -0.11 -18.18
C VAL A 45 30.62 -0.35 -16.66
N SER A 46 31.80 -0.64 -16.13
CA SER A 46 32.13 -0.74 -14.70
C SER A 46 32.07 0.61 -14.00
N GLY A 47 31.54 0.62 -12.78
CA GLY A 47 31.67 1.72 -11.81
C GLY A 47 31.78 1.15 -10.41
N ASP A 48 32.98 1.23 -9.86
CA ASP A 48 33.41 0.83 -8.52
C ASP A 48 32.58 1.53 -7.43
N ALA A 49 31.98 0.75 -6.52
CA ALA A 49 31.56 1.21 -5.20
C ALA A 49 31.72 0.08 -4.17
N SER A 50 32.70 0.28 -3.30
CA SER A 50 33.01 -0.44 -2.05
C SER A 50 31.98 -1.45 -1.54
N VAL A 51 32.45 -2.69 -1.44
CA VAL A 51 31.89 -3.74 -0.58
C VAL A 51 32.04 -3.36 0.91
N GLY A 52 30.98 -2.78 1.47
CA GLY A 52 30.75 -2.75 2.92
C GLY A 52 30.06 -4.03 3.34
N ALA A 53 30.79 -4.94 3.99
CA ALA A 53 30.24 -6.18 4.52
C ALA A 53 29.65 -5.95 5.93
N GLY A 54 28.36 -6.25 6.08
CA GLY A 54 27.72 -6.59 7.36
C GLY A 54 26.36 -5.92 7.58
N ASP A 55 25.25 -6.57 7.23
CA ASP A 55 24.36 -7.28 8.16
C ASP A 55 23.25 -7.98 7.34
N ASP A 56 22.74 -9.11 7.82
CA ASP A 56 21.74 -9.94 7.16
C ASP A 56 20.40 -9.20 6.93
N GLY A 57 20.00 -9.01 5.66
CA GLY A 57 18.58 -9.01 5.26
C GLY A 57 17.83 -7.68 5.10
N GLU A 58 18.32 -6.72 4.31
CA GLU A 58 17.51 -5.59 3.83
C GLU A 58 17.06 -5.81 2.37
N GLN A 59 16.14 -6.75 2.18
CA GLN A 59 15.28 -6.74 0.98
C GLN A 59 14.26 -5.59 1.18
N GLY A 60 14.50 -4.43 0.57
CA GLY A 60 13.57 -3.31 0.49
C GLY A 60 13.30 -2.59 1.81
N GLY A 61 14.17 -1.65 2.20
CA GLY A 61 13.91 -0.77 3.34
C GLY A 61 12.60 0.03 3.17
N SER A 62 11.87 0.23 4.26
CA SER A 62 10.73 1.17 4.27
C SER A 62 11.23 2.58 4.59
N VAL A 63 10.84 3.54 3.77
CA VAL A 63 11.22 4.96 3.89
C VAL A 63 9.98 5.80 4.21
N PRO A 64 10.13 6.97 4.85
CA PRO A 64 9.03 7.91 5.01
C PRO A 64 8.45 8.32 3.64
N VAL A 65 7.15 8.63 3.63
CA VAL A 65 6.47 9.17 2.44
C VAL A 65 6.62 10.69 2.40
N ASP A 66 6.87 11.25 1.22
CA ASP A 66 6.78 12.69 0.96
C ASP A 66 5.30 13.11 1.09
N PRO A 67 4.94 13.97 2.06
CA PRO A 67 3.55 14.32 2.33
C PRO A 67 2.93 15.24 1.26
N ASP A 68 3.76 15.83 0.40
CA ASP A 68 3.38 16.72 -0.69
C ASP A 68 3.24 15.97 -2.03
N ALA A 69 3.54 14.66 -2.06
CA ALA A 69 3.40 13.84 -3.24
C ALA A 69 1.95 13.87 -3.77
N PRO A 70 1.75 13.90 -5.10
CA PRO A 70 0.42 14.02 -5.70
C PRO A 70 -0.35 12.69 -5.69
N PHE A 71 -0.40 12.02 -4.54
CA PHE A 71 -1.09 10.76 -4.34
C PHE A 71 -2.43 10.98 -3.64
N GLU A 72 -3.49 10.41 -4.21
CA GLU A 72 -4.85 10.48 -3.65
C GLU A 72 -5.57 9.14 -3.80
N ALA A 73 -6.30 8.76 -2.75
CA ALA A 73 -7.28 7.68 -2.78
C ALA A 73 -8.69 8.27 -2.69
N ARG A 74 -9.55 7.91 -3.64
CA ARG A 74 -10.92 8.39 -3.76
C ARG A 74 -11.91 7.24 -3.78
N LEU A 75 -13.04 7.45 -3.12
CA LEU A 75 -14.21 6.60 -3.20
C LEU A 75 -15.10 7.10 -4.34
N LEU A 76 -15.31 6.23 -5.32
CA LEU A 76 -16.19 6.44 -6.46
C LEU A 76 -17.49 5.69 -6.24
N ARG A 77 -18.61 6.30 -6.61
CA ARG A 77 -19.92 5.66 -6.67
C ARG A 77 -20.60 6.01 -7.99
N ASP A 78 -21.22 5.02 -8.62
CA ASP A 78 -21.91 5.24 -9.89
C ASP A 78 -23.02 6.31 -9.75
N GLY A 79 -22.91 7.36 -10.57
CA GLY A 79 -23.90 8.44 -10.62
C GLY A 79 -23.82 9.48 -9.51
N GLU A 80 -22.81 9.44 -8.63
CA GLU A 80 -22.61 10.42 -7.55
C GLU A 80 -21.20 11.04 -7.57
N ASP A 81 -21.04 12.15 -6.86
CA ASP A 81 -19.76 12.82 -6.71
C ASP A 81 -18.73 11.91 -6.00
N ASP A 82 -17.49 11.90 -6.51
CA ASP A 82 -16.40 11.22 -5.85
C ASP A 82 -16.00 11.91 -4.54
N ARG A 83 -15.47 11.13 -3.60
CA ARG A 83 -15.01 11.62 -2.31
C ARG A 83 -13.58 11.18 -2.05
N ARG A 84 -12.72 12.11 -1.61
CA ARG A 84 -11.38 11.78 -1.11
C ARG A 84 -11.46 11.00 0.20
N LEU A 85 -10.76 9.87 0.25
CA LEU A 85 -10.58 9.06 1.45
C LEU A 85 -9.31 9.47 2.19
N PHE A 86 -8.18 9.50 1.50
CA PHE A 86 -6.87 9.90 2.02
C PHE A 86 -5.92 10.30 0.88
N GLY A 87 -4.75 10.83 1.20
CA GLY A 87 -3.68 11.07 0.22
C GLY A 87 -2.29 10.98 0.84
N ALA A 88 -1.27 11.51 0.15
CA ALA A 88 0.13 11.36 0.57
C ALA A 88 0.41 11.76 2.02
N GLY A 89 -0.11 12.92 2.47
CA GLY A 89 0.06 13.38 3.86
C GLY A 89 -0.59 12.49 4.93
N ASP A 90 -1.43 11.53 4.54
CA ASP A 90 -2.04 10.53 5.43
C ASP A 90 -1.23 9.22 5.47
N LEU A 91 -0.21 9.09 4.59
CA LEU A 91 0.71 7.95 4.54
C LEU A 91 1.88 8.15 5.51
N ALA A 92 2.36 7.04 6.06
CA ALA A 92 3.50 7.03 6.98
C ALA A 92 4.78 6.52 6.31
N ARG A 93 4.69 5.43 5.53
CA ARG A 93 5.85 4.77 4.92
C ARG A 93 5.52 4.15 3.58
N VAL A 94 6.52 4.11 2.71
CA VAL A 94 6.51 3.37 1.45
C VAL A 94 7.65 2.36 1.47
N GLN A 95 7.39 1.13 1.02
CA GLN A 95 8.38 0.08 0.86
C GLN A 95 8.64 -0.15 -0.64
N GLY A 96 9.93 -0.34 -0.96
CA GLY A 96 10.42 -0.53 -2.32
C GLY A 96 9.83 -1.75 -3.04
N VAL A 97 10.18 -1.86 -4.32
CA VAL A 97 9.58 -2.83 -5.25
C VAL A 97 9.92 -4.28 -4.87
N ILE A 98 8.90 -5.04 -4.47
CA ILE A 98 9.00 -6.48 -4.22
C ILE A 98 8.45 -7.22 -5.44
N THR A 99 9.16 -8.26 -5.92
CA THR A 99 8.66 -9.08 -7.04
C THR A 99 7.97 -10.32 -6.47
N GLU A 100 6.66 -10.46 -6.73
CA GLU A 100 5.83 -11.60 -6.31
C GLU A 100 4.96 -12.06 -7.50
N ASP A 101 4.91 -13.36 -7.81
CA ASP A 101 4.06 -13.93 -8.89
C ASP A 101 4.10 -13.16 -10.23
N ASP A 102 5.30 -12.80 -10.70
CA ASP A 102 5.56 -12.00 -11.92
C ASP A 102 5.05 -10.54 -11.86
N GLU A 103 4.54 -10.09 -10.71
CA GLU A 103 4.14 -8.71 -10.45
C GLU A 103 5.19 -7.97 -9.61
N HIS A 104 5.17 -6.65 -9.72
CA HIS A 104 6.01 -5.73 -8.98
C HIS A 104 5.15 -4.93 -8.00
N LEU A 105 5.36 -5.15 -6.71
CA LEU A 105 4.53 -4.63 -5.64
C LEU A 105 5.22 -3.48 -4.92
N VAL A 106 4.49 -2.40 -4.70
CA VAL A 106 4.86 -1.30 -3.80
C VAL A 106 3.90 -1.34 -2.61
N TYR A 107 4.42 -1.37 -1.39
CA TYR A 107 3.58 -1.32 -0.18
C TYR A 107 3.60 0.07 0.40
N VAL A 108 2.43 0.61 0.69
CA VAL A 108 2.25 1.86 1.41
C VAL A 108 1.54 1.59 2.74
N SER A 109 2.00 2.23 3.79
CA SER A 109 1.38 2.16 5.12
C SER A 109 0.75 3.50 5.44
N LEU A 110 -0.52 3.51 5.80
CA LEU A 110 -1.22 4.68 6.30
C LEU A 110 -0.76 4.99 7.74
N GLY A 111 -0.71 6.26 8.10
CA GLY A 111 -0.63 6.68 9.50
C GLY A 111 -1.96 6.43 10.22
N GLU A 112 -1.96 6.53 11.56
CA GLU A 112 -3.17 6.33 12.38
C GLU A 112 -4.32 7.23 11.92
N ALA A 113 -4.03 8.50 11.60
CA ALA A 113 -5.01 9.44 11.07
C ALA A 113 -5.56 9.04 9.70
N GLY A 114 -4.73 8.47 8.82
CA GLY A 114 -5.16 7.98 7.52
C GLY A 114 -6.06 6.76 7.63
N VAL A 115 -5.77 5.84 8.56
CA VAL A 115 -6.62 4.68 8.83
C VAL A 115 -7.98 5.13 9.37
N GLU A 116 -8.00 6.04 10.34
CA GLU A 116 -9.26 6.59 10.87
C GLU A 116 -10.06 7.33 9.79
N GLY A 117 -9.38 8.12 8.96
CA GLY A 117 -9.97 8.86 7.84
C GLY A 117 -10.61 7.93 6.80
N LEU A 118 -9.92 6.84 6.45
CA LEU A 118 -10.47 5.82 5.55
C LEU A 118 -11.74 5.20 6.12
N ARG A 119 -11.70 4.73 7.37
CA ARG A 119 -12.83 4.05 8.01
C ARG A 119 -14.05 4.97 8.09
N THR A 120 -13.84 6.17 8.61
CA THR A 120 -14.88 7.20 8.70
C THR A 120 -15.43 7.55 7.31
N GLY A 121 -14.56 7.64 6.30
CA GLY A 121 -14.94 7.94 4.92
C GLY A 121 -15.82 6.87 4.29
N LEU A 122 -15.52 5.59 4.54
CA LEU A 122 -16.32 4.45 4.10
C LEU A 122 -17.68 4.39 4.82
N GLU A 123 -17.69 4.58 6.13
CA GLU A 123 -18.92 4.60 6.95
C GLU A 123 -19.85 5.77 6.55
N ASP A 124 -19.32 6.99 6.43
CA ASP A 124 -20.13 8.17 6.08
C ASP A 124 -20.70 8.09 4.65
N ALA A 125 -20.01 7.37 3.75
CA ALA A 125 -20.51 7.10 2.41
C ALA A 125 -21.55 5.98 2.36
N GLY A 126 -21.71 5.19 3.44
CA GLY A 126 -22.55 3.99 3.44
C GLY A 126 -21.93 2.80 2.69
N ALA A 127 -20.60 2.79 2.49
CA ALA A 127 -19.89 1.66 1.90
C ALA A 127 -19.88 0.43 2.81
N THR A 128 -20.14 0.60 4.11
CA THR A 128 -20.36 -0.50 5.07
C THR A 128 -21.69 -1.22 4.87
N ASP A 129 -22.69 -0.55 4.31
CA ASP A 129 -24.03 -1.10 4.13
C ASP A 129 -24.23 -1.70 2.73
N GLU A 130 -23.70 -1.03 1.69
CA GLU A 130 -23.84 -1.45 0.28
C GLU A 130 -22.50 -1.35 -0.45
N PRO A 131 -21.48 -2.14 -0.07
CA PRO A 131 -20.09 -2.01 -0.54
C PRO A 131 -19.95 -2.17 -2.05
N GLU A 132 -20.71 -3.07 -2.66
CA GLU A 132 -20.64 -3.42 -4.09
C GLU A 132 -20.95 -2.23 -5.04
N ARG A 133 -21.49 -1.13 -4.52
CA ARG A 133 -21.75 0.09 -5.30
C ARG A 133 -20.57 1.05 -5.38
N PHE A 134 -19.49 0.73 -4.66
CA PHE A 134 -18.36 1.62 -4.47
C PHE A 134 -17.06 1.03 -5.02
N VAL A 135 -16.20 1.92 -5.49
CA VAL A 135 -14.87 1.59 -5.98
C VAL A 135 -13.87 2.55 -5.35
N VAL A 136 -12.79 2.05 -4.79
CA VAL A 136 -11.65 2.87 -4.37
C VAL A 136 -10.69 3.00 -5.54
N SER A 137 -10.51 4.23 -6.02
CA SER A 137 -9.56 4.59 -7.06
C SER A 137 -8.40 5.35 -6.42
N MET A 138 -7.18 4.86 -6.62
CA MET A 138 -5.95 5.48 -6.17
C MET A 138 -5.21 6.04 -7.38
N THR A 139 -4.81 7.30 -7.28
CA THR A 139 -4.13 8.02 -8.36
C THR A 139 -2.83 8.64 -7.87
N LEU A 140 -1.82 8.63 -8.72
CA LEU A 140 -0.57 9.39 -8.56
C LEU A 140 -0.45 10.37 -9.73
N ASP A 141 -0.34 11.67 -9.43
CA ASP A 141 -0.34 12.76 -10.42
C ASP A 141 -1.56 12.69 -11.36
N GLY A 142 -2.72 12.30 -10.82
CA GLY A 142 -3.96 12.11 -11.58
C GLY A 142 -4.02 10.83 -12.43
N THR A 143 -2.96 10.03 -12.48
CA THR A 143 -2.93 8.73 -13.17
C THR A 143 -3.39 7.63 -12.23
N GLU A 144 -4.37 6.81 -12.63
CA GLU A 144 -4.87 5.69 -11.81
C GLU A 144 -3.78 4.62 -11.66
N VAL A 145 -3.30 4.43 -10.43
CA VAL A 145 -2.27 3.42 -10.09
C VAL A 145 -2.87 2.16 -9.49
N ARG A 146 -4.09 2.25 -8.93
CA ARG A 146 -4.81 1.10 -8.40
C ARG A 146 -6.30 1.37 -8.34
N ARG A 147 -7.08 0.36 -8.72
CA ARG A 147 -8.54 0.36 -8.59
C ARG A 147 -8.99 -0.87 -7.79
N VAL A 148 -9.89 -0.67 -6.85
CA VAL A 148 -10.42 -1.73 -5.98
C VAL A 148 -11.93 -1.62 -5.93
N GLU A 149 -12.62 -2.62 -6.45
CA GLU A 149 -14.06 -2.79 -6.24
C GLU A 149 -14.31 -3.26 -4.82
N LEU A 150 -15.23 -2.60 -4.11
CA LEU A 150 -15.53 -2.93 -2.73
C LEU A 150 -16.57 -4.06 -2.66
N ASP A 151 -16.37 -4.95 -1.70
CA ASP A 151 -17.25 -6.05 -1.34
C ASP A 151 -17.36 -6.10 0.20
N GLU A 152 -18.36 -6.81 0.72
CA GLU A 152 -18.59 -6.97 2.16
C GLU A 152 -17.33 -7.45 2.90
N ALA A 153 -16.61 -8.44 2.37
CA ALA A 153 -15.40 -8.96 2.99
C ALA A 153 -14.26 -7.93 2.96
N THR A 154 -14.14 -7.20 1.85
CA THR A 154 -13.12 -6.16 1.69
C THR A 154 -13.36 -5.00 2.65
N VAL A 155 -14.59 -4.47 2.72
CA VAL A 155 -14.92 -3.37 3.62
C VAL A 155 -14.79 -3.81 5.07
N SER A 156 -15.28 -5.02 5.41
CA SER A 156 -15.10 -5.58 6.76
C SER A 156 -13.62 -5.58 7.15
N ALA A 157 -12.73 -6.03 6.26
CA ALA A 157 -11.31 -6.07 6.55
C ALA A 157 -10.69 -4.67 6.69
N LEU A 158 -11.06 -3.71 5.84
CA LEU A 158 -10.58 -2.32 5.92
C LEU A 158 -11.05 -1.58 7.19
N THR A 159 -12.25 -1.90 7.65
CA THR A 159 -12.81 -1.34 8.90
C THR A 159 -12.35 -2.06 10.15
N ASP A 160 -11.74 -3.24 10.01
CA ASP A 160 -11.28 -4.04 11.14
C ASP A 160 -10.08 -3.37 11.83
N GLU A 161 -10.11 -3.35 13.16
CA GLU A 161 -9.07 -2.75 14.00
C GLU A 161 -7.67 -3.35 13.76
N GLU A 162 -7.60 -4.61 13.29
CA GLU A 162 -6.36 -5.36 13.07
C GLU A 162 -5.68 -5.08 11.73
N TRP A 163 -6.35 -4.44 10.75
CA TRP A 163 -5.83 -4.27 9.37
C TRP A 163 -4.51 -3.45 9.27
N GLY A 164 -4.19 -2.62 10.27
CA GLY A 164 -2.89 -1.95 10.36
C GLY A 164 -2.58 -0.92 9.26
N GLY A 165 -3.50 -0.67 8.33
CA GLY A 165 -3.39 0.39 7.33
C GLY A 165 -2.43 0.11 6.18
N VAL A 166 -2.15 -1.15 5.87
CA VAL A 166 -1.24 -1.50 4.75
C VAL A 166 -2.05 -1.66 3.46
N VAL A 167 -1.62 -0.95 2.42
CA VAL A 167 -2.14 -1.04 1.06
C VAL A 167 -1.02 -1.48 0.13
N THR A 168 -1.29 -2.49 -0.68
CA THR A 168 -0.39 -2.92 -1.75
C THR A 168 -0.74 -2.19 -3.04
N LEU A 169 0.23 -1.91 -3.91
CA LEU A 169 0.05 -1.37 -5.26
C LEU A 169 0.76 -2.31 -6.26
N PRO A 170 0.04 -3.03 -7.13
CA PRO A 170 0.61 -4.03 -8.01
C PRO A 170 0.83 -3.48 -9.42
N PHE A 171 1.98 -3.75 -9.99
CA PHE A 171 2.36 -3.29 -11.32
C PHE A 171 2.88 -4.44 -12.17
N GLY A 172 2.53 -4.46 -13.46
CA GLY A 172 3.07 -5.43 -14.41
C GLY A 172 4.51 -5.15 -14.83
N GLU A 173 5.03 -3.94 -14.56
CA GLU A 173 6.36 -3.51 -14.96
C GLU A 173 7.16 -2.95 -13.79
N GLN A 174 8.39 -3.44 -13.62
CA GLN A 174 9.28 -3.01 -12.54
C GLN A 174 9.57 -1.51 -12.61
N THR A 175 9.77 -0.98 -13.81
CA THR A 175 10.07 0.45 -14.01
C THR A 175 8.92 1.34 -13.53
N VAL A 176 7.67 0.91 -13.73
CA VAL A 176 6.50 1.64 -13.23
C VAL A 176 6.44 1.57 -11.71
N ALA A 177 6.60 0.38 -11.13
CA ALA A 177 6.64 0.22 -9.68
C ALA A 177 7.76 1.07 -9.03
N GLN A 178 8.93 1.10 -9.65
CA GLN A 178 10.07 1.89 -9.20
C GLN A 178 9.75 3.38 -9.28
N SER A 179 9.19 3.86 -10.39
CA SER A 179 8.79 5.26 -10.56
C SER A 179 7.75 5.69 -9.53
N VAL A 180 6.79 4.83 -9.19
CA VAL A 180 5.79 5.10 -8.15
C VAL A 180 6.44 5.17 -6.77
N TYR A 181 7.36 4.24 -6.46
CA TYR A 181 8.13 4.28 -5.22
C TYR A 181 8.94 5.57 -5.09
N ASP A 182 9.73 5.92 -6.10
CA ASP A 182 10.56 7.14 -6.11
C ASP A 182 9.71 8.42 -6.00
N SER A 183 8.49 8.42 -6.54
CA SER A 183 7.57 9.58 -6.44
C SER A 183 6.92 9.74 -5.07
N LEU A 184 6.87 8.66 -4.27
CA LEU A 184 6.27 8.66 -2.93
C LEU A 184 7.32 8.78 -1.83
N ALA A 185 8.55 8.37 -2.07
CA ALA A 185 9.61 8.41 -1.08
C ALA A 185 10.06 9.86 -0.80
N ASP A 186 10.20 10.19 0.48
CA ASP A 186 10.84 11.43 0.94
C ASP A 186 12.37 11.30 0.79
N GLU A 187 13.00 12.14 -0.04
CA GLU A 187 14.44 12.13 -0.39
C GLU A 187 15.38 12.69 0.71
#